data_AF-A0A3M7MYH4-F1
#
_entry.id   AF-A0A3M7MYH4-F1
#
_cell.length_a   1.000
_cell.length_b   1.000
_cell.length_c   1.000
_cell.angle_alpha   90.00
_cell.angle_beta   90.00
_cell.angle_gamma   90.00
#
_symmetry.space_group_name_H-M   'P 1'
#
loop_
_entity.id
_entity.type
_entity.pdbx_description
1 polymer ?
#
loop_
_entity_poly.entity_id
_entity_poly.type
_entity_poly.pdbx_seq_one_letter_code
_entity_poly.pdbx_strand_id
1 'polypeptide(L)'
;MIINDMGKDPALAADYLKLTGDELPDQNHDALLYEAAKAGLVPCLGLLSEQQKSDLLLGLELGSELNAGQLAQAESVPISLEFLQSMKGREHAFEMKFMEQILDVSGALGHKYPYGAKNLIQPVFEAFQTVHEVSRRIISGELDLRQGYDEVLKKRGLLLETIGFRRLSVSDNEQRALLRLLTMGRTADVQQAELFQQAFQDLDRENKDQLIMGLNIDGNANEKAVLPYYMPAVLSDVLETTKDSTEEEKRRALTSVMRYLARVLSSSSVMSPRSLTLDQVPEDQIMPEVPGIVIEHNMLKAREVLGDPDFKRNPEKLDELDLPPPQELIRRRTSQSIDSMSLR
;
A
#
# COMPACT_ATOMS: atom_id res chain seq x y z
N MET A 1 15.52 -6.04 16.61
CA MET A 1 15.49 -6.62 15.25
C MET A 1 16.42 -5.80 14.37
N ILE A 2 17.62 -6.32 14.08
CA ILE A 2 18.63 -5.69 13.19
C ILE A 2 18.81 -6.54 11.92
N ILE A 3 18.03 -7.62 11.77
CA ILE A 3 18.16 -8.54 10.64
C ILE A 3 17.34 -8.11 9.42
N ASN A 4 16.45 -7.12 9.53
CA ASN A 4 15.50 -6.81 8.45
C ASN A 4 16.22 -6.37 7.16
N ASP A 5 17.30 -5.60 7.31
CA ASP A 5 18.14 -5.18 6.20
C ASP A 5 18.90 -6.32 5.51
N MET A 6 18.99 -7.52 6.10
CA MET A 6 19.57 -8.68 5.42
C MET A 6 18.78 -9.06 4.17
N GLY A 7 17.46 -8.82 4.15
CA GLY A 7 16.62 -9.03 2.96
C GLY A 7 17.01 -8.14 1.77
N LYS A 8 17.77 -7.07 2.00
CA LYS A 8 18.30 -6.15 0.97
C LYS A 8 19.67 -6.60 0.43
N ASP A 9 20.30 -7.60 1.05
CA ASP A 9 21.59 -8.13 0.60
C ASP A 9 21.40 -8.95 -0.69
N PRO A 10 21.98 -8.54 -1.83
CA PRO A 10 21.87 -9.29 -3.08
C PRO A 10 22.47 -10.69 -3.01
N ALA A 11 23.39 -10.96 -2.07
CA ALA A 11 23.95 -12.29 -1.89
C ALA A 11 22.98 -13.26 -1.20
N LEU A 12 21.99 -12.77 -0.45
CA LEU A 12 21.10 -13.63 0.34
C LEU A 12 20.25 -14.56 -0.54
N ALA A 13 19.77 -14.08 -1.69
CA ALA A 13 19.03 -14.90 -2.64
C ALA A 13 19.91 -16.02 -3.24
N ALA A 14 21.17 -15.71 -3.55
CA ALA A 14 22.12 -16.70 -4.05
C ALA A 14 22.46 -17.75 -2.99
N ASP A 15 22.62 -17.33 -1.73
CA ASP A 15 22.86 -18.24 -0.61
C ASP A 15 21.64 -19.13 -0.33
N TYR A 16 20.42 -18.60 -0.45
CA TYR A 16 19.18 -19.37 -0.37
C TYR A 16 19.10 -20.44 -1.45
N LEU A 17 19.32 -20.06 -2.71
CA LEU A 17 19.32 -21.00 -3.84
C LEU A 17 20.39 -22.08 -3.66
N LYS A 18 21.59 -21.71 -3.21
CA LYS A 18 22.68 -22.65 -2.96
C LYS A 18 22.36 -23.66 -1.86
N LEU A 19 21.64 -23.24 -0.82
CA LEU A 19 21.29 -24.11 0.31
C LEU A 19 20.08 -25.01 0.02
N THR A 20 19.06 -24.47 -0.62
CA THR A 20 17.76 -25.16 -0.81
C THR A 20 17.61 -25.83 -2.17
N GLY A 21 18.31 -25.32 -3.18
CA GLY A 21 18.10 -25.68 -4.59
C GLY A 21 16.89 -24.99 -5.23
N ASP A 22 16.13 -24.21 -4.47
CA ASP A 22 14.93 -23.53 -4.93
C ASP A 22 15.21 -22.06 -5.25
N GLU A 23 14.74 -21.62 -6.42
CA GLU A 23 14.73 -20.21 -6.78
C GLU A 23 13.46 -19.57 -6.23
N LEU A 24 13.61 -18.50 -5.45
CA LEU A 24 12.46 -17.72 -5.02
C LEU A 24 12.03 -16.82 -6.19
N PRO A 25 10.73 -16.75 -6.51
CA PRO A 25 10.25 -15.75 -7.47
C PRO A 25 10.60 -14.35 -6.97
N ASP A 26 10.65 -13.39 -7.89
CA ASP A 26 10.96 -12.00 -7.55
C ASP A 26 9.97 -11.50 -6.49
N GLN A 27 10.48 -11.33 -5.27
CA GLN A 27 9.72 -11.13 -4.04
C GLN A 27 10.27 -9.89 -3.32
N ASN A 28 9.44 -9.26 -2.49
CA ASN A 28 9.91 -8.16 -1.67
C ASN A 28 11.00 -8.62 -0.67
N HIS A 29 11.82 -7.68 -0.19
CA HIS A 29 12.96 -7.98 0.70
C HIS A 29 12.56 -8.73 1.98
N ASP A 30 11.38 -8.43 2.54
CA ASP A 30 10.88 -9.05 3.76
C ASP A 30 10.50 -10.54 3.52
N ALA A 31 9.98 -10.88 2.34
CA ALA A 31 9.65 -12.24 1.95
C ALA A 31 10.90 -13.11 1.74
N LEU A 32 11.94 -12.57 1.10
CA LEU A 32 13.25 -13.24 0.97
C LEU A 32 13.85 -13.51 2.36
N LEU A 33 13.83 -12.51 3.25
CA LEU A 33 14.35 -12.67 4.60
C LEU A 33 13.58 -13.73 5.41
N TYR A 34 12.26 -13.76 5.28
CA TYR A 34 11.43 -14.78 5.94
C TYR A 34 11.80 -16.20 5.49
N GLU A 35 11.97 -16.44 4.19
CA GLU A 35 12.38 -17.76 3.69
C GLU A 35 13.82 -18.10 4.07
N ALA A 36 14.76 -17.14 4.02
CA ALA A 36 16.12 -17.35 4.49
C ALA A 36 16.18 -17.67 5.99
N ALA A 37 15.38 -17.00 6.81
CA ALA A 37 15.27 -17.27 8.24
C ALA A 37 14.72 -18.68 8.51
N LYS A 38 13.71 -19.12 7.75
CA LYS A 38 13.17 -20.50 7.83
C LYS A 38 14.18 -21.55 7.40
N ALA A 39 14.98 -21.26 6.38
CA ALA A 39 16.05 -22.14 5.90
C ALA A 39 17.27 -22.18 6.85
N GLY A 40 17.29 -21.37 7.91
CA GLY A 40 18.38 -21.34 8.88
C GLY A 40 19.60 -20.51 8.44
N LEU A 41 19.45 -19.65 7.44
CA LEU A 41 20.51 -18.76 6.93
C LEU A 41 20.79 -17.55 7.83
N VAL A 42 20.05 -17.41 8.93
CA VAL A 42 20.23 -16.33 9.92
C VAL A 42 20.68 -16.96 11.25
N PRO A 43 21.99 -17.20 11.46
CA PRO A 43 22.47 -18.03 12.58
C PRO A 43 22.14 -17.47 13.96
N CYS A 44 22.04 -16.14 14.08
CA CYS A 44 21.72 -15.49 15.35
C CYS A 44 20.31 -15.82 15.86
N LEU A 45 19.41 -16.33 15.01
CA LEU A 45 18.11 -16.84 15.45
C LEU A 45 18.23 -18.08 16.35
N GLY A 46 19.34 -18.82 16.28
CA GLY A 46 19.63 -19.93 17.19
C GLY A 46 19.93 -19.49 18.63
N LEU A 47 20.13 -18.19 18.87
CA LEU A 47 20.32 -17.62 20.22
C LEU A 47 19.00 -17.29 20.92
N LEU A 48 17.88 -17.34 20.20
CA LEU A 48 16.55 -17.03 20.73
C LEU A 48 15.91 -18.28 21.33
N SER A 49 15.04 -18.08 22.33
CA SER A 49 14.12 -19.14 22.74
C SER A 49 13.14 -19.49 21.61
N GLU A 50 12.58 -20.69 21.62
CA GLU A 50 11.61 -21.12 20.59
C GLU A 50 10.42 -20.17 20.47
N GLN A 51 9.92 -19.63 21.60
CA GLN A 51 8.83 -18.65 21.58
C GLN A 51 9.25 -17.36 20.86
N GLN A 52 10.41 -16.81 21.21
CA GLN A 52 10.91 -15.58 20.58
C GLN A 52 11.20 -15.78 19.09
N LYS A 53 11.72 -16.95 18.71
CA LYS A 53 11.94 -17.32 17.32
C LYS A 53 10.63 -17.44 16.57
N SER A 54 9.61 -18.06 17.17
CA SER A 54 8.27 -18.16 16.58
C SER A 54 7.66 -16.79 16.37
N ASP A 55 7.68 -15.92 17.37
CA ASP A 55 7.14 -14.56 17.25
C ASP A 55 7.89 -13.73 16.19
N LEU A 56 9.21 -13.87 16.12
CA LEU A 56 10.03 -13.19 15.11
C LEU A 56 9.68 -13.68 13.69
N LEU A 57 9.56 -14.99 13.48
CA LEU A 57 9.20 -15.55 12.18
C LEU A 57 7.81 -15.09 11.74
N LEU A 58 6.84 -15.04 12.67
CA LEU A 58 5.52 -14.49 12.41
C LEU A 58 5.57 -12.99 12.07
N GLY A 59 6.43 -12.23 12.74
CA GLY A 59 6.66 -10.83 12.41
C GLY A 59 7.25 -10.63 11.01
N LEU A 60 8.19 -11.49 10.60
CA LEU A 60 8.75 -11.48 9.24
C LEU A 60 7.70 -11.85 8.18
N GLU A 61 6.89 -12.87 8.46
CA GLU A 61 5.76 -13.26 7.61
C GLU A 61 4.77 -12.10 7.44
N LEU A 62 4.38 -11.44 8.54
CA LEU A 62 3.54 -10.24 8.48
C LEU A 62 4.16 -9.13 7.63
N GLY A 63 5.47 -8.90 7.75
CA GLY A 63 6.19 -7.89 6.96
C GLY A 63 6.19 -8.16 5.46
N SER A 64 6.23 -9.44 5.08
CA SER A 64 6.17 -9.83 3.67
C SER A 64 4.82 -9.52 3.01
N GLU A 65 3.77 -9.29 3.79
CA GLU A 65 2.38 -9.15 3.31
C GLU A 65 1.80 -7.76 3.59
N LEU A 66 2.23 -7.09 4.67
CA LEU A 66 1.74 -5.78 5.08
C LEU A 66 2.87 -4.77 5.32
N ASN A 67 2.87 -3.71 4.51
CA ASN A 67 3.68 -2.52 4.73
C ASN A 67 2.85 -1.42 5.41
N ALA A 68 3.17 -1.08 6.66
CA ALA A 68 2.46 -0.03 7.39
C ALA A 68 2.57 1.36 6.74
N GLY A 69 3.70 1.64 6.06
CA GLY A 69 3.89 2.89 5.32
C GLY A 69 2.91 3.02 4.15
N GLN A 70 2.65 1.92 3.42
CA GLN A 70 1.66 1.89 2.34
C GLN A 70 0.25 2.16 2.89
N LEU A 71 -0.11 1.57 4.05
CA LEU A 71 -1.40 1.83 4.69
C LEU A 71 -1.51 3.27 5.20
N ALA A 72 -0.47 3.77 5.86
CA ALA A 72 -0.42 5.15 6.37
C ALA A 72 -0.60 6.20 5.25
N GLN A 73 -0.27 5.82 4.02
CA GLN A 73 -0.38 6.67 2.83
C GLN A 73 -1.58 6.31 1.95
N ALA A 74 -2.44 5.37 2.35
CA ALA A 74 -3.58 4.87 1.57
C ALA A 74 -3.22 4.35 0.17
N GLU A 75 -1.97 3.90 0.00
CA GLU A 75 -1.46 3.30 -1.23
C GLU A 75 -1.92 1.85 -1.37
N SER A 76 -1.93 1.10 -0.26
CA SER A 76 -2.43 -0.28 -0.23
C SER A 76 -3.95 -0.35 -0.44
N VAL A 77 -4.47 -1.57 -0.55
CA VAL A 77 -5.91 -1.86 -0.68
C VAL A 77 -6.43 -2.52 0.60
N PRO A 78 -7.73 -2.40 0.92
CA PRO A 78 -8.30 -2.98 2.14
C PRO A 78 -7.98 -4.45 2.39
N ILE A 79 -8.03 -5.30 1.37
CA ILE A 79 -7.70 -6.72 1.54
C ILE A 79 -6.25 -6.94 2.00
N SER A 80 -5.31 -6.01 1.78
CA SER A 80 -3.93 -6.11 2.32
C SER A 80 -3.88 -6.17 3.85
N LEU A 81 -4.97 -5.84 4.53
CA LEU A 81 -5.08 -5.92 5.98
C LEU A 81 -5.44 -7.32 6.49
N GLU A 82 -5.76 -8.28 5.62
CA GLU A 82 -6.22 -9.63 5.98
C GLU A 82 -5.26 -10.35 6.93
N PHE A 83 -3.94 -10.23 6.72
CA PHE A 83 -2.94 -10.86 7.57
C PHE A 83 -2.98 -10.39 9.03
N LEU A 84 -3.51 -9.18 9.32
CA LEU A 84 -3.72 -8.75 10.69
C LEU A 84 -4.70 -9.66 11.45
N GLN A 85 -5.69 -10.25 10.78
CA GLN A 85 -6.62 -11.18 11.41
C GLN A 85 -5.92 -12.46 11.89
N SER A 86 -4.86 -12.89 11.18
CA SER A 86 -4.04 -14.05 11.56
C SER A 86 -3.18 -13.81 12.81
N MET A 87 -3.05 -12.55 13.24
CA MET A 87 -2.26 -12.15 14.41
C MET A 87 -3.07 -12.20 15.72
N LYS A 88 -4.34 -12.62 15.67
CA LYS A 88 -5.17 -12.78 16.87
C LYS A 88 -4.56 -13.77 17.84
N GLY A 89 -4.35 -13.35 19.10
CA GLY A 89 -3.66 -14.15 20.12
C GLY A 89 -2.14 -14.25 19.92
N ARG A 90 -1.58 -13.46 18.99
CA ARG A 90 -0.15 -13.38 18.63
C ARG A 90 0.33 -11.93 18.59
N GLU A 91 -0.24 -11.09 19.46
CA GLU A 91 -0.07 -9.63 19.45
C GLU A 91 1.40 -9.23 19.63
N HIS A 92 2.17 -10.00 20.38
CA HIS A 92 3.59 -9.72 20.59
C HIS A 92 4.40 -9.73 19.27
N ALA A 93 4.11 -10.66 18.36
CA ALA A 93 4.73 -10.71 17.05
C ALA A 93 4.37 -9.47 16.20
N PHE A 94 3.11 -9.01 16.29
CA PHE A 94 2.68 -7.77 15.64
C PHE A 94 3.42 -6.56 16.21
N GLU A 95 3.48 -6.42 17.53
CA GLU A 95 4.16 -5.29 18.20
C GLU A 95 5.65 -5.25 17.84
N MET A 96 6.31 -6.41 17.76
CA MET A 96 7.71 -6.50 17.33
C MET A 96 7.89 -6.04 15.88
N LYS A 97 7.05 -6.51 14.95
CA LYS A 97 7.13 -6.08 13.54
C LYS A 97 6.82 -4.59 13.39
N PHE A 98 5.79 -4.10 14.07
CA PHE A 98 5.42 -2.70 14.01
C PHE A 98 6.54 -1.79 14.56
N MET A 99 7.16 -2.18 15.68
CA MET A 99 8.30 -1.47 16.24
C MET A 99 9.48 -1.40 15.26
N GLU A 100 9.76 -2.49 14.55
CA GLU A 100 10.78 -2.49 13.49
C GLU A 100 10.47 -1.51 12.38
N GLN A 101 9.23 -1.45 11.88
CA GLN A 101 8.85 -0.47 10.85
C GLN A 101 9.04 0.98 11.32
N ILE A 102 8.75 1.29 12.58
CA ILE A 102 9.03 2.62 13.16
C ILE A 102 10.53 2.91 13.17
N LEU A 103 11.35 1.92 13.53
CA LEU A 103 12.82 2.06 13.56
C LEU A 103 13.41 2.21 12.15
N ASP A 104 12.91 1.49 11.15
CA ASP A 104 13.32 1.61 9.75
C ASP A 104 13.05 3.03 9.21
N VAL A 105 11.83 3.53 9.41
CA VAL A 105 11.47 4.91 9.03
C VAL A 105 12.32 5.94 9.76
N SER A 106 12.58 5.73 11.06
CA SER A 106 13.44 6.62 11.86
C SER A 106 14.88 6.65 11.35
N GLY A 107 15.41 5.48 10.97
CA GLY A 107 16.79 5.27 10.56
C GLY A 107 17.09 5.59 9.09
N ALA A 108 16.08 5.71 8.23
CA ALA A 108 16.23 5.83 6.78
C ALA A 108 17.20 6.94 6.28
N LEU A 109 17.38 8.03 7.05
CA LEU A 109 18.35 9.10 6.74
C LEU A 109 19.55 9.19 7.70
N GLY A 110 19.76 8.18 8.55
CA GLY A 110 20.85 8.16 9.54
C GLY A 110 22.24 8.31 8.91
N HIS A 111 22.43 7.80 7.68
CA HIS A 111 23.68 7.94 6.92
C HIS A 111 24.01 9.39 6.52
N LYS A 112 23.01 10.28 6.43
CA LYS A 112 23.19 11.72 6.17
C LYS A 112 23.10 12.56 7.43
N TYR A 113 22.30 12.13 8.41
CA TYR A 113 21.98 12.87 9.62
C TYR A 113 22.15 11.96 10.86
N PRO A 114 23.38 11.77 11.36
CA PRO A 114 23.66 10.82 12.45
C PRO A 114 23.11 11.26 13.81
N TYR A 115 22.60 12.49 13.94
CA TYR A 115 22.17 13.08 15.22
C TYR A 115 20.65 13.03 15.46
N GLY A 116 19.87 12.42 14.57
CA GLY A 116 18.43 12.32 14.80
C GLY A 116 17.63 11.65 13.68
N ALA A 117 16.38 11.31 14.00
CA ALA A 117 15.43 10.66 13.09
C ALA A 117 14.77 11.69 12.16
N LYS A 118 15.50 12.18 11.15
CA LYS A 118 15.03 13.25 10.27
C LYS A 118 13.71 12.91 9.53
N ASN A 119 13.45 11.63 9.30
CA ASN A 119 12.24 11.16 8.62
C ASN A 119 11.05 10.95 9.55
N LEU A 120 11.27 10.61 10.83
CA LEU A 120 10.19 10.43 11.80
C LEU A 120 9.81 11.78 12.43
N ILE A 121 9.20 12.64 11.61
CA ILE A 121 8.60 13.90 12.07
C ILE A 121 7.18 13.66 12.60
N GLN A 122 6.64 14.63 13.35
CA GLN A 122 5.33 14.51 14.01
C GLN A 122 4.19 13.99 13.08
N PRO A 123 3.98 14.53 11.86
CA PRO A 123 2.93 14.02 10.99
C PRO A 123 3.12 12.57 10.54
N VAL A 124 4.38 12.13 10.38
CA VAL A 124 4.70 10.74 10.03
C VAL A 124 4.41 9.84 11.23
N PHE A 125 4.83 10.24 12.43
CA PHE A 125 4.55 9.49 13.65
C PHE A 125 3.04 9.32 13.90
N GLU A 126 2.24 10.38 13.74
CA GLU A 126 0.78 10.34 13.91
C GLU A 126 0.09 9.40 12.90
N ALA A 127 0.58 9.36 11.66
CA ALA A 127 0.08 8.44 10.64
C ALA A 127 0.38 6.98 11.01
N PHE A 128 1.59 6.69 11.50
CA PHE A 128 1.92 5.36 12.00
C PHE A 128 1.15 4.99 13.27
N GLN A 129 0.96 5.93 14.20
CA GLN A 129 0.13 5.70 15.39
C GLN A 129 -1.31 5.34 15.01
N THR A 130 -1.85 6.00 13.98
CA THR A 130 -3.16 5.66 13.41
C THR A 130 -3.18 4.23 12.87
N VAL A 131 -2.17 3.84 12.09
CA VAL A 131 -2.04 2.47 11.57
C VAL A 131 -1.94 1.45 12.69
N HIS A 132 -1.15 1.72 13.74
CA HIS A 132 -1.02 0.82 14.90
C HIS A 132 -2.37 0.58 15.58
N GLU A 133 -3.09 1.65 15.90
CA GLU A 133 -4.37 1.58 16.58
C GLU A 133 -5.41 0.82 15.75
N VAL A 134 -5.53 1.14 14.46
CA VAL A 134 -6.42 0.44 13.53
C VAL A 134 -6.05 -1.03 13.44
N SER A 135 -4.76 -1.34 13.31
CA SER A 135 -4.30 -2.72 13.18
C SER A 135 -4.67 -3.54 14.41
N ARG A 136 -4.50 -2.98 15.61
CA ARG A 136 -4.92 -3.64 16.85
C ARG A 136 -6.42 -3.91 16.93
N ARG A 137 -7.25 -3.01 16.40
CA ARG A 137 -8.71 -3.18 16.35
C ARG A 137 -9.13 -4.23 15.32
N ILE A 138 -8.37 -4.41 14.24
CA ILE A 138 -8.56 -5.53 13.30
C ILE A 138 -8.16 -6.86 13.96
N ILE A 139 -6.99 -6.89 14.62
CA ILE A 139 -6.47 -8.08 15.32
C ILE A 139 -7.46 -8.57 16.39
N SER A 140 -8.07 -7.65 17.15
CA SER A 140 -9.07 -7.98 18.16
C SER A 140 -10.41 -8.42 17.56
N GLY A 141 -10.65 -8.18 16.28
CA GLY A 141 -11.92 -8.42 15.59
C GLY A 141 -12.97 -7.33 15.83
N GLU A 142 -12.58 -6.15 16.32
CA GLU A 142 -13.48 -4.99 16.47
C GLU A 142 -13.81 -4.34 15.13
N LEU A 143 -12.85 -4.32 14.20
CA LEU A 143 -13.01 -3.79 12.85
C LEU A 143 -12.79 -4.88 11.80
N ASP A 144 -13.60 -4.87 10.75
CA ASP A 144 -13.28 -5.58 9.52
C ASP A 144 -12.20 -4.83 8.70
N LEU A 145 -11.75 -5.43 7.60
CA LEU A 145 -10.66 -4.90 6.77
C LEU A 145 -11.03 -3.55 6.13
N ARG A 146 -12.25 -3.42 5.62
CA ARG A 146 -12.73 -2.19 4.97
C ARG A 146 -12.92 -1.08 5.98
N GLN A 147 -13.53 -1.38 7.13
CA GLN A 147 -13.70 -0.46 8.24
C GLN A 147 -12.34 0.02 8.76
N GLY A 148 -11.39 -0.88 8.96
CA GLY A 148 -10.04 -0.52 9.39
C GLY A 148 -9.34 0.42 8.41
N TYR A 149 -9.39 0.10 7.12
CA TYR A 149 -8.85 0.99 6.08
C TYR A 149 -9.54 2.37 6.08
N ASP A 150 -10.87 2.39 6.18
CA ASP A 150 -11.64 3.63 6.18
C ASP A 150 -11.42 4.46 7.45
N GLU A 151 -11.08 3.85 8.60
CA GLU A 151 -10.69 4.59 9.81
C GLU A 151 -9.38 5.37 9.62
N VAL A 152 -8.41 4.81 8.87
CA VAL A 152 -7.18 5.55 8.49
C VAL A 152 -7.55 6.78 7.66
N LEU A 153 -8.43 6.61 6.68
CA LEU A 153 -8.92 7.71 5.85
C LEU A 153 -9.70 8.76 6.67
N LYS A 154 -10.60 8.34 7.56
CA LYS A 154 -11.39 9.25 8.42
C LYS A 154 -10.48 10.11 9.30
N LYS A 155 -9.46 9.53 9.94
CA LYS A 155 -8.49 10.30 10.73
C LYS A 155 -7.77 11.33 9.87
N ARG A 156 -7.39 10.96 8.64
CA ARG A 156 -6.82 11.90 7.68
C ARG A 156 -7.78 13.01 7.27
N GLY A 157 -9.05 12.68 7.02
CA GLY A 157 -10.10 13.65 6.71
C GLY A 157 -10.32 14.67 7.83
N LEU A 158 -10.25 14.23 9.09
CA LEU A 158 -10.36 15.11 10.25
C LEU A 158 -9.18 16.10 10.36
N LEU A 159 -7.96 15.64 10.03
CA LEU A 159 -6.79 16.54 9.98
C LEU A 159 -6.96 17.61 8.90
N LEU A 160 -7.45 17.22 7.72
CA LEU A 160 -7.75 18.15 6.63
C LEU A 160 -8.83 19.17 7.02
N GLU A 161 -9.89 18.72 7.70
CA GLU A 161 -10.93 19.61 8.24
C GLU A 161 -10.36 20.62 9.25
N THR A 162 -9.45 20.18 10.11
CA THR A 162 -8.81 21.03 11.13
C THR A 162 -7.96 22.14 10.53
N ILE A 163 -7.31 21.90 9.38
CA ILE A 163 -6.53 22.91 8.65
C ILE A 163 -7.39 23.77 7.71
N GLY A 164 -8.72 23.60 7.72
CA GLY A 164 -9.67 24.44 7.00
C GLY A 164 -10.15 23.89 5.65
N PHE A 165 -9.80 22.66 5.29
CA PHE A 165 -10.37 21.99 4.10
C PHE A 165 -11.78 21.47 4.38
N ARG A 166 -12.59 21.26 3.34
CA ARG A 166 -13.95 20.73 3.52
C ARG A 166 -13.93 19.30 4.08
N ARG A 167 -14.94 18.95 4.86
CA ARG A 167 -15.16 17.58 5.33
C ARG A 167 -15.44 16.62 4.16
N LEU A 168 -14.75 15.48 4.15
CA LEU A 168 -14.94 14.38 3.21
C LEU A 168 -15.54 13.15 3.90
N SER A 169 -16.36 12.40 3.19
CA SER A 169 -17.00 11.17 3.65
C SER A 169 -16.39 9.94 2.98
N VAL A 170 -16.10 8.91 3.77
CA VAL A 170 -15.72 7.58 3.25
C VAL A 170 -16.93 6.79 2.71
N SER A 171 -18.16 7.22 3.03
CA SER A 171 -19.38 6.57 2.52
C SER A 171 -19.78 7.03 1.11
N ASP A 172 -19.13 8.08 0.61
CA ASP A 172 -19.29 8.57 -0.75
C ASP A 172 -18.07 8.17 -1.58
N ASN A 173 -18.26 7.41 -2.66
CA ASN A 173 -17.15 6.82 -3.41
C ASN A 173 -16.22 7.89 -4.02
N GLU A 174 -16.77 9.01 -4.49
CA GLU A 174 -15.97 10.10 -5.07
C GLU A 174 -15.11 10.77 -3.99
N GLN A 175 -15.71 11.10 -2.85
CA GLN A 175 -15.00 11.70 -1.72
C GLN A 175 -13.98 10.74 -1.10
N ARG A 176 -14.29 9.46 -1.02
CA ARG A 176 -13.35 8.43 -0.56
C ARG A 176 -12.15 8.31 -1.48
N ALA A 177 -12.36 8.32 -2.80
CA ALA A 177 -11.28 8.32 -3.78
C ALA A 177 -10.40 9.57 -3.64
N LEU A 178 -11.01 10.76 -3.54
CA LEU A 178 -10.28 12.00 -3.28
C LEU A 178 -9.48 11.95 -1.96
N LEU A 179 -10.07 11.39 -0.91
CA LEU A 179 -9.41 11.23 0.39
C LEU A 179 -8.20 10.30 0.30
N ARG A 180 -8.27 9.21 -0.48
CA ARG A 180 -7.10 8.37 -0.79
C ARG A 180 -6.01 9.15 -1.53
N LEU A 181 -6.36 9.95 -2.54
CA LEU A 181 -5.39 10.79 -3.27
C LEU A 181 -4.70 11.82 -2.36
N LEU A 182 -5.45 12.51 -1.50
CA LEU A 182 -4.93 13.47 -0.53
C LEU A 182 -4.05 12.81 0.55
N THR A 183 -4.31 11.54 0.86
CA THR A 183 -3.49 10.75 1.78
C THR A 183 -2.18 10.34 1.10
N MET A 184 -2.24 9.78 -0.12
CA MET A 184 -1.04 9.41 -0.90
C MET A 184 -0.17 10.63 -1.21
N GLY A 185 -0.78 11.77 -1.52
CA GLY A 185 -0.09 13.04 -1.77
C GLY A 185 0.49 13.71 -0.54
N ARG A 186 0.27 13.14 0.67
CA ARG A 186 0.73 13.66 1.97
C ARG A 186 0.37 15.14 2.19
N THR A 187 -0.78 15.56 1.68
CA THR A 187 -1.29 16.94 1.76
C THR A 187 -1.22 17.54 3.17
N ALA A 188 -0.42 18.57 3.38
CA ALA A 188 -0.20 19.12 4.73
C ALA A 188 -0.89 20.47 4.97
N ASP A 189 -1.33 21.14 3.91
CA ASP A 189 -1.98 22.45 3.95
C ASP A 189 -3.23 22.51 3.06
N VAL A 190 -4.03 23.55 3.27
CA VAL A 190 -5.31 23.73 2.56
C VAL A 190 -5.11 24.03 1.07
N GLN A 191 -4.05 24.76 0.71
CA GLN A 191 -3.77 25.13 -0.67
C GLN A 191 -3.47 23.89 -1.52
N GLN A 192 -2.64 22.98 -0.99
CA GLN A 192 -2.34 21.72 -1.62
C GLN A 192 -3.58 20.81 -1.69
N ALA A 193 -4.45 20.83 -0.67
CA ALA A 193 -5.70 20.07 -0.69
C ALA A 193 -6.66 20.55 -1.78
N GLU A 194 -6.80 21.86 -1.91
CA GLU A 194 -7.60 22.51 -2.96
C GLU A 194 -7.03 22.23 -4.34
N LEU A 195 -5.71 22.28 -4.51
CA LEU A 195 -5.04 21.94 -5.75
C LEU A 195 -5.35 20.50 -6.20
N PHE A 196 -5.27 19.53 -5.28
CA PHE A 196 -5.65 18.13 -5.56
C PHE A 196 -7.14 18.01 -5.93
N GLN A 197 -8.02 18.71 -5.21
CA GLN A 197 -9.45 18.71 -5.52
C GLN A 197 -9.73 19.27 -6.91
N GLN A 198 -9.12 20.39 -7.27
CA GLN A 198 -9.31 21.01 -8.58
C GLN A 198 -8.75 20.10 -9.68
N ALA A 199 -7.55 19.53 -9.52
CA ALA A 199 -6.99 18.58 -10.47
C ALA A 199 -7.90 17.35 -10.67
N PHE A 200 -8.52 16.86 -9.60
CA PHE A 200 -9.48 15.76 -9.63
C PHE A 200 -10.81 16.15 -10.30
N GLN A 201 -11.23 17.42 -10.18
CA GLN A 201 -12.43 17.96 -10.84
C GLN A 201 -12.21 18.23 -12.33
N ASP A 202 -10.98 18.52 -12.74
CA ASP A 202 -10.59 18.77 -14.12
C ASP A 202 -10.45 17.49 -14.97
N LEU A 203 -10.51 16.31 -14.33
CA LEU A 203 -10.59 15.05 -15.06
C LEU A 203 -11.86 14.99 -15.90
N ASP A 204 -11.72 14.52 -17.14
CA ASP A 204 -12.89 14.12 -17.92
C ASP A 204 -13.63 12.96 -17.23
N ARG A 205 -14.90 12.81 -17.60
CA ARG A 205 -15.80 11.87 -16.95
C ARG A 205 -15.28 10.43 -16.97
N GLU A 206 -14.68 9.99 -18.08
CA GLU A 206 -14.22 8.62 -18.23
C GLU A 206 -13.04 8.34 -17.27
N ASN A 207 -12.02 9.20 -17.30
CA ASN A 207 -10.88 9.05 -16.40
C ASN A 207 -11.28 9.19 -14.93
N LYS A 208 -12.21 10.10 -14.61
CA LYS A 208 -12.70 10.28 -13.25
C LYS A 208 -13.46 9.05 -12.76
N ASP A 209 -14.35 8.48 -13.58
CA ASP A 209 -15.11 7.28 -13.23
C ASP A 209 -14.17 6.07 -13.03
N GLN A 210 -13.15 5.90 -13.89
CA GLN A 210 -12.14 4.85 -13.75
C GLN A 210 -11.32 5.01 -12.46
N LEU A 211 -10.89 6.24 -12.15
CA LEU A 211 -10.12 6.54 -10.94
C LEU A 211 -10.95 6.28 -9.67
N ILE A 212 -12.21 6.75 -9.64
CA ILE A 212 -13.14 6.51 -8.53
C ILE A 212 -13.38 5.02 -8.36
N MET A 213 -13.68 4.30 -9.44
CA MET A 213 -13.92 2.85 -9.38
C MET A 213 -12.69 2.12 -8.84
N GLY A 214 -11.52 2.30 -9.45
CA GLY A 214 -10.30 1.60 -9.09
C GLY A 214 -9.84 1.87 -7.66
N LEU A 215 -9.96 3.12 -7.18
CA LEU A 215 -9.63 3.48 -5.79
C LEU A 215 -10.68 3.00 -4.77
N ASN A 216 -11.81 2.44 -5.20
CA ASN A 216 -12.82 1.91 -4.29
C ASN A 216 -12.95 0.38 -4.30
N ILE A 217 -12.13 -0.32 -5.09
CA ILE A 217 -12.03 -1.78 -5.03
C ILE A 217 -11.32 -2.19 -3.74
N ASP A 218 -11.91 -3.14 -3.02
CA ASP A 218 -11.38 -3.62 -1.75
C ASP A 218 -10.38 -4.76 -1.93
N GLY A 219 -10.58 -5.54 -3.00
CA GLY A 219 -9.83 -6.76 -3.30
C GLY A 219 -10.44 -8.00 -2.65
N ASN A 220 -11.75 -7.98 -2.40
CA ASN A 220 -12.49 -9.12 -1.87
C ASN A 220 -12.59 -10.26 -2.90
N ALA A 221 -13.25 -11.37 -2.52
CA ALA A 221 -13.49 -12.48 -3.44
C ALA A 221 -14.12 -12.01 -4.75
N ASN A 222 -13.60 -12.52 -5.87
CA ASN A 222 -13.95 -12.15 -7.24
C ASN A 222 -13.59 -10.71 -7.67
N GLU A 223 -12.83 -9.97 -6.86
CA GLU A 223 -12.29 -8.66 -7.22
C GLU A 223 -10.81 -8.74 -7.60
N LYS A 224 -10.42 -7.86 -8.51
CA LYS A 224 -9.02 -7.57 -8.83
C LYS A 224 -8.71 -6.15 -8.39
N ALA A 225 -7.99 -6.01 -7.29
CA ALA A 225 -7.56 -4.72 -6.80
C ALA A 225 -6.17 -4.39 -7.35
N VAL A 226 -5.91 -3.10 -7.59
CA VAL A 226 -4.61 -2.63 -8.05
C VAL A 226 -3.91 -1.89 -6.93
N LEU A 227 -2.64 -2.27 -6.67
CA LEU A 227 -1.74 -1.55 -5.78
C LEU A 227 -0.77 -0.73 -6.64
N PRO A 228 -0.93 0.61 -6.72
CA PRO A 228 -0.05 1.47 -7.50
C PRO A 228 1.23 1.76 -6.71
N TYR A 229 2.16 0.82 -6.69
CA TYR A 229 3.34 0.88 -5.82
C TYR A 229 4.28 2.04 -6.20
N TYR A 230 4.75 2.79 -5.20
CA TYR A 230 5.43 4.08 -5.28
C TYR A 230 4.57 5.27 -5.72
N MET A 231 3.24 5.16 -5.78
CA MET A 231 2.38 6.30 -6.15
C MET A 231 2.57 7.53 -5.23
N PRO A 232 2.70 7.40 -3.89
CA PRO A 232 3.01 8.54 -3.02
C PRO A 232 4.31 9.26 -3.40
N ALA A 233 5.32 8.51 -3.88
CA ALA A 233 6.58 9.08 -4.32
C ALA A 233 6.41 9.84 -5.64
N VAL A 234 5.66 9.29 -6.60
CA VAL A 234 5.32 9.95 -7.87
C VAL A 234 4.57 11.26 -7.62
N LEU A 235 3.57 11.28 -6.73
CA LEU A 235 2.86 12.51 -6.35
C LEU A 235 3.80 13.55 -5.72
N SER A 236 4.70 13.11 -4.83
CA SER A 236 5.70 13.99 -4.22
C SER A 236 6.63 14.59 -5.27
N ASP A 237 7.07 13.80 -6.26
CA ASP A 237 7.98 14.26 -7.31
C ASP A 237 7.30 15.29 -8.23
N VAL A 238 6.02 15.11 -8.55
CA VAL A 238 5.24 16.08 -9.35
C VAL A 238 5.17 17.43 -8.65
N LEU A 239 4.89 17.43 -7.34
CA LEU A 239 4.81 18.64 -6.54
C LEU A 239 6.17 19.34 -6.44
N GLU A 240 7.25 18.58 -6.24
CA GLU A 240 8.61 19.12 -6.19
C GLU A 240 9.03 19.69 -7.56
N THR A 241 8.76 18.98 -8.64
CA THR A 241 9.07 19.43 -10.00
C THR A 241 8.29 20.68 -10.38
N THR A 242 7.05 20.83 -9.92
CA THR A 242 6.18 21.98 -10.24
C THR A 242 6.14 23.07 -9.16
N LYS A 243 7.02 23.01 -8.14
CA LYS A 243 6.99 23.96 -7.01
C LYS A 243 7.08 25.44 -7.41
N ASP A 244 7.88 25.74 -8.43
CA ASP A 244 8.13 27.09 -8.95
C ASP A 244 7.21 27.46 -10.12
N SER A 245 6.27 26.58 -10.47
CA SER A 245 5.30 26.79 -11.55
C SER A 245 4.07 27.56 -11.09
N THR A 246 3.29 28.06 -12.05
CA THR A 246 1.98 28.65 -11.78
C THR A 246 1.00 27.60 -11.25
N GLU A 247 -0.04 28.04 -10.52
CA GLU A 247 -1.08 27.14 -10.02
C GLU A 247 -1.78 26.35 -11.15
N GLU A 248 -1.94 26.97 -12.32
CA GLU A 248 -2.49 26.32 -13.52
C GLU A 248 -1.60 25.16 -14.00
N GLU A 249 -0.28 25.38 -14.06
CA GLU A 249 0.68 24.36 -14.48
C GLU A 249 0.76 23.21 -13.45
N LYS A 250 0.74 23.53 -12.15
CA LYS A 250 0.67 22.52 -11.08
C LYS A 250 -0.60 21.67 -11.21
N ARG A 251 -1.73 22.32 -11.46
CA ARG A 251 -3.03 21.65 -11.63
C ARG A 251 -3.00 20.70 -12.82
N ARG A 252 -2.56 21.17 -13.99
CA ARG A 252 -2.42 20.33 -15.20
C ARG A 252 -1.49 19.14 -14.98
N ALA A 253 -0.37 19.32 -14.29
CA ALA A 253 0.55 18.24 -13.99
C ALA A 253 -0.08 17.17 -13.10
N LEU A 254 -0.79 17.57 -12.03
CA LEU A 254 -1.51 16.64 -11.16
C LEU A 254 -2.67 15.95 -11.89
N THR A 255 -3.44 16.66 -12.71
CA THR A 255 -4.51 16.06 -13.53
C THR A 255 -3.93 14.99 -14.45
N SER A 256 -2.77 15.23 -15.07
CA SER A 256 -2.10 14.23 -15.92
C SER A 256 -1.69 12.99 -15.14
N VAL A 257 -1.15 13.16 -13.93
CA VAL A 257 -0.77 12.05 -13.05
C VAL A 257 -1.99 11.25 -12.59
N MET A 258 -3.11 11.92 -12.31
CA MET A 258 -4.37 11.26 -11.96
C MET A 258 -4.97 10.48 -13.14
N ARG A 259 -4.86 10.99 -14.38
CA ARG A 259 -5.24 10.23 -15.60
C ARG A 259 -4.36 9.01 -15.81
N TYR A 260 -3.05 9.14 -15.61
CA TYR A 260 -2.13 8.02 -15.66
C TYR A 260 -2.49 6.95 -14.61
N LEU A 261 -2.76 7.37 -13.37
CA LEU A 261 -3.23 6.46 -12.32
C LEU A 261 -4.58 5.81 -12.69
N ALA A 262 -5.52 6.55 -13.26
CA ALA A 262 -6.80 5.99 -13.72
C ALA A 262 -6.59 4.86 -14.74
N ARG A 263 -5.69 5.05 -15.70
CA ARG A 263 -5.31 4.02 -16.71
C ARG A 263 -4.68 2.79 -16.06
N VAL A 264 -3.78 2.97 -15.09
CA VAL A 264 -3.16 1.85 -14.35
C VAL A 264 -4.20 1.07 -13.55
N LEU A 265 -5.13 1.76 -12.91
CA LEU A 265 -6.19 1.11 -12.16
C LEU A 265 -7.14 0.36 -13.11
N SER A 266 -7.50 0.94 -14.26
CA SER A 266 -8.45 0.33 -15.20
C SER A 266 -7.89 -0.82 -16.03
N SER A 267 -6.58 -0.86 -16.31
CA SER A 267 -5.96 -1.91 -17.14
C SER A 267 -6.05 -3.32 -16.56
N SER A 268 -6.18 -3.41 -15.24
CA SER A 268 -6.12 -4.66 -14.49
C SER A 268 -7.41 -4.95 -13.71
N SER A 269 -8.30 -3.95 -13.61
CA SER A 269 -9.64 -4.06 -13.01
C SER A 269 -10.62 -4.70 -13.98
N VAL A 270 -10.57 -6.02 -14.13
CA VAL A 270 -11.72 -6.75 -14.69
C VAL A 270 -12.69 -7.00 -13.55
N MET A 271 -13.76 -6.20 -13.46
CA MET A 271 -14.94 -6.68 -12.75
C MET A 271 -15.45 -7.91 -13.51
N SER A 272 -15.52 -9.06 -12.84
CA SER A 272 -16.43 -10.10 -13.32
C SER A 272 -17.82 -9.45 -13.42
N PRO A 273 -18.55 -9.61 -14.53
CA PRO A 273 -19.74 -8.81 -14.83
C PRO A 273 -20.87 -9.19 -13.88
N ARG A 274 -20.95 -8.58 -12.68
CA ARG A 274 -22.12 -8.64 -11.79
C ARG A 274 -22.17 -7.72 -10.57
N SER A 275 -21.36 -6.67 -10.46
CA SER A 275 -21.69 -5.58 -9.49
C SER A 275 -22.69 -4.58 -10.07
N LEU A 276 -23.69 -5.10 -10.79
CA LEU A 276 -24.92 -4.40 -11.13
C LEU A 276 -26.06 -5.28 -10.62
N THR A 277 -26.64 -4.85 -9.51
CA THR A 277 -27.90 -5.33 -8.90
C THR A 277 -27.96 -6.80 -8.46
N LEU A 278 -28.07 -7.01 -7.15
CA LEU A 278 -28.24 -8.29 -6.46
C LEU A 278 -29.62 -8.96 -6.66
N ASP A 279 -30.44 -8.51 -7.62
CA ASP A 279 -31.85 -8.91 -7.70
C ASP A 279 -32.21 -9.84 -8.87
N GLN A 280 -31.29 -10.26 -9.75
CA GLN A 280 -31.65 -11.02 -10.96
C GLN A 280 -30.64 -12.10 -11.38
N VAL A 281 -30.24 -12.98 -10.47
CA VAL A 281 -29.48 -14.19 -10.83
C VAL A 281 -30.21 -15.43 -10.31
N PRO A 282 -30.57 -16.39 -11.18
CA PRO A 282 -31.07 -17.70 -10.74
C PRO A 282 -30.04 -18.38 -9.82
N GLU A 283 -30.48 -18.95 -8.70
CA GLU A 283 -29.65 -19.61 -7.67
C GLU A 283 -28.74 -20.73 -8.25
N ASP A 284 -29.02 -21.18 -9.47
CA ASP A 284 -28.39 -22.29 -10.17
C ASP A 284 -27.06 -21.92 -10.88
N GLN A 285 -26.62 -20.65 -10.82
CA GLN A 285 -25.35 -20.16 -11.40
C GLN A 285 -24.43 -19.47 -10.38
N ILE A 286 -24.24 -20.09 -9.22
CA ILE A 286 -23.17 -19.70 -8.30
C ILE A 286 -21.85 -20.13 -8.94
N MET A 287 -21.16 -19.18 -9.58
CA MET A 287 -19.77 -19.40 -9.97
C MET A 287 -18.94 -19.66 -8.71
N PRO A 288 -17.95 -20.56 -8.74
CA PRO A 288 -17.09 -20.79 -7.59
C PRO A 288 -16.43 -19.46 -7.19
N GLU A 289 -16.45 -19.14 -5.89
CA GLU A 289 -15.72 -17.99 -5.37
C GLU A 289 -14.25 -18.12 -5.73
N VAL A 290 -13.74 -17.17 -6.51
CA VAL A 290 -12.31 -17.04 -6.78
C VAL A 290 -11.73 -16.07 -5.76
N PRO A 291 -10.60 -16.40 -5.13
CA PRO A 291 -9.87 -15.45 -4.29
C PRO A 291 -9.68 -14.08 -4.93
N GLY A 292 -9.77 -13.03 -4.12
CA GLY A 292 -9.37 -11.69 -4.56
C GLY A 292 -7.90 -11.67 -4.95
N ILE A 293 -7.56 -10.97 -6.02
CA ILE A 293 -6.19 -10.83 -6.51
C ILE A 293 -5.78 -9.37 -6.34
N VAL A 294 -4.57 -9.13 -5.83
CA VAL A 294 -3.95 -7.81 -5.84
C VAL A 294 -2.85 -7.79 -6.89
N ILE A 295 -3.00 -6.87 -7.84
CA ILE A 295 -2.06 -6.66 -8.92
C ILE A 295 -1.24 -5.42 -8.58
N GLU A 296 0.05 -5.61 -8.38
CA GLU A 296 0.98 -4.52 -8.16
C GLU A 296 1.46 -3.95 -9.49
N HIS A 297 1.52 -2.62 -9.57
CA HIS A 297 2.12 -1.89 -10.68
C HIS A 297 3.19 -0.94 -10.12
N ASN A 298 4.45 -1.14 -10.50
CA ASN A 298 5.55 -0.28 -10.08
C ASN A 298 5.49 1.07 -10.81
N MET A 299 5.09 2.11 -10.08
CA MET A 299 4.86 3.45 -10.62
C MET A 299 6.15 4.25 -10.86
N LEU A 300 7.34 3.73 -10.50
CA LEU A 300 8.60 4.45 -10.70
C LEU A 300 8.90 4.72 -12.17
N LYS A 301 8.33 3.96 -13.11
CA LYS A 301 8.42 4.27 -14.55
C LYS A 301 7.90 5.67 -14.88
N ALA A 302 6.91 6.18 -14.13
CA ALA A 302 6.42 7.55 -14.31
C ALA A 302 7.51 8.60 -14.08
N ARG A 303 8.54 8.31 -13.27
CA ARG A 303 9.67 9.22 -13.02
C ARG A 303 10.50 9.52 -14.24
N GLU A 304 10.51 8.62 -15.24
CA GLU A 304 11.18 8.86 -16.52
C GLU A 304 10.59 10.09 -17.22
N VAL A 305 9.26 10.25 -17.15
CA VAL A 305 8.54 11.40 -17.71
C VAL A 305 8.62 12.60 -16.78
N LEU A 306 8.49 12.42 -15.46
CA LEU A 306 8.59 13.53 -14.50
C LEU A 306 9.97 14.20 -14.47
N GLY A 307 11.02 13.44 -14.78
CA GLY A 307 12.39 13.93 -14.91
C GLY A 307 12.68 14.66 -16.21
N ASP A 308 11.78 14.62 -17.20
CA ASP A 308 11.91 15.34 -18.46
C ASP A 308 11.79 16.86 -18.22
N PRO A 309 12.77 17.68 -18.65
CA PRO A 309 12.73 19.14 -18.48
C PRO A 309 11.47 19.81 -19.06
N ASP A 310 10.87 19.20 -20.08
CA ASP A 310 9.67 19.72 -20.74
C ASP A 310 8.37 19.29 -20.03
N PHE A 311 8.41 18.39 -19.04
CA PHE A 311 7.22 17.91 -18.34
C PHE A 311 6.36 19.05 -17.78
N LYS A 312 7.00 20.10 -17.23
CA LYS A 312 6.27 21.27 -16.69
C LYS A 312 5.38 21.95 -17.74
N ARG A 313 5.80 21.93 -19.01
CA ARG A 313 5.11 22.59 -20.12
C ARG A 313 4.16 21.65 -20.86
N ASN A 314 4.46 20.36 -20.84
CA ASN A 314 3.71 19.30 -21.51
C ASN A 314 3.51 18.09 -20.58
N PRO A 315 2.70 18.23 -19.52
CA PRO A 315 2.44 17.15 -18.58
C PRO A 315 1.69 15.97 -19.23
N GLU A 316 1.02 16.18 -20.36
CA GLU A 316 0.29 15.18 -21.13
C GLU A 316 1.20 14.06 -21.69
N LYS A 317 2.54 14.21 -21.65
CA LYS A 317 3.48 13.12 -21.96
C LYS A 317 3.23 11.85 -21.13
N LEU A 318 2.66 11.97 -19.93
CA LEU A 318 2.27 10.80 -19.12
C LEU A 318 1.13 9.99 -19.75
N ASP A 319 0.29 10.60 -20.60
CA ASP A 319 -0.80 9.91 -21.30
C ASP A 319 -0.26 8.94 -22.35
N GLU A 320 0.93 9.21 -22.88
CA GLU A 320 1.62 8.38 -23.87
C GLU A 320 2.49 7.30 -23.23
N LEU A 321 2.74 7.39 -21.91
CA LEU A 321 3.56 6.42 -21.20
C LEU A 321 2.85 5.06 -21.14
N ASP A 322 3.57 4.02 -21.56
CA ASP A 322 3.16 2.64 -21.40
C ASP A 322 3.03 2.27 -19.93
N LEU A 323 1.94 1.59 -19.58
CA LEU A 323 1.70 1.11 -18.23
C LEU A 323 2.83 0.17 -17.76
N PRO A 324 3.21 0.21 -16.48
CA PRO A 324 4.20 -0.72 -15.95
C PRO A 324 3.62 -2.14 -16.00
N PRO A 325 4.44 -3.18 -16.24
CA PRO A 325 3.95 -4.55 -16.28
C PRO A 325 3.28 -4.93 -14.94
N PRO A 326 2.18 -5.69 -14.98
CA PRO A 326 1.53 -6.17 -13.76
C PRO A 326 2.39 -7.23 -13.07
N GLN A 327 2.52 -7.13 -11.76
CA GLN A 327 3.05 -8.19 -10.90
C GLN A 327 1.92 -8.69 -10.01
N GLU A 328 1.48 -9.93 -10.21
CA GLU A 328 0.51 -10.54 -9.32
C GLU A 328 1.18 -10.80 -7.97
N LEU A 329 0.67 -10.18 -6.91
CA LEU A 329 1.09 -10.50 -5.56
C LEU A 329 0.46 -11.84 -5.20
N ILE A 330 1.24 -12.92 -5.32
CA ILE A 330 0.85 -14.25 -4.85
C ILE A 330 0.78 -14.20 -3.33
N ARG A 331 -0.40 -13.88 -2.80
CA ARG A 331 -0.65 -13.89 -1.36
C ARG A 331 -0.50 -15.29 -0.83
N ARG A 332 0.36 -15.46 0.18
CA ARG A 332 0.60 -16.76 0.78
C ARG A 332 -0.59 -17.09 1.69
N ARG A 333 -1.61 -17.73 1.09
CA ARG A 333 -2.81 -18.36 1.68
C ARG A 333 -4.10 -17.59 1.45
N THR A 334 -4.97 -18.19 0.65
CA THR A 334 -6.41 -18.03 0.75
C THR A 334 -6.90 -19.08 1.74
N SER A 335 -7.15 -18.67 2.99
CA SER A 335 -8.08 -19.22 4.01
C SER A 335 -8.32 -20.75 4.18
N GLN A 336 -7.61 -21.67 3.51
CA GLN A 336 -7.81 -23.12 3.61
C GLN A 336 -6.76 -23.87 4.46
N SER A 337 -5.76 -23.16 5.00
CA SER A 337 -4.65 -23.80 5.73
C SER A 337 -4.67 -23.58 7.25
N ILE A 338 -5.72 -22.96 7.79
CA ILE A 338 -5.86 -22.80 9.25
C ILE A 338 -6.36 -24.11 9.90
N ASP A 339 -7.05 -24.98 9.16
CA ASP A 339 -7.56 -26.25 9.71
C ASP A 339 -6.52 -27.40 9.77
N SER A 340 -5.35 -27.26 9.14
CA SER A 340 -4.35 -28.35 9.12
C SER A 340 -3.31 -28.30 10.23
N MET A 341 -3.32 -27.26 11.08
CA MET A 341 -2.37 -27.12 12.21
C MET A 341 -2.98 -27.37 13.59
N SER A 342 -4.24 -27.81 13.68
CA SER A 342 -4.90 -28.14 14.95
C SER A 342 -4.87 -29.62 15.34
N LEU A 343 -4.24 -30.50 14.55
CA LEU A 343 -4.06 -31.91 14.93
C LEU A 343 -2.69 -32.44 14.45
N ARG A 344 -1.69 -32.37 15.32
CA ARG A 344 -0.69 -33.42 15.56
C ARG A 344 0.15 -33.14 16.79
#